data_AF-A0A926V6T9-F1
#
_entry.id   AF-A0A926V6T9-F1
#
_cell.length_a   1.000
_cell.length_b   1.000
_cell.length_c   1.000
_cell.angle_alpha   90.00
_cell.angle_beta   90.00
_cell.angle_gamma   90.00
#
_symmetry.space_group_name_H-M   'P 1'
#
loop_
_entity.id
_entity.type
_entity.pdbx_description
1 polymer ?
#
loop_
_entity_poly.entity_id
_entity_poly.type
_entity_poly.pdbx_seq_one_letter_code
_entity_poly.pdbx_strand_id
1 'polypeptide(L)' 'MIATTAALPHLYKGQKVNFLGGSGTIKSYHPEAGSWSYLVEMEMGPEPEMGRIGYETAILLSQADLILQEDNSLSA' A
#
# COMPACT_ATOMS: atom_id res chain seq x y z
N MET A 1 -11.24 27.76 -11.50
CA MET A 1 -10.62 26.65 -10.75
C MET A 1 -10.33 25.56 -11.76
N ILE A 2 -9.07 25.18 -11.97
CA ILE A 2 -8.74 24.06 -12.84
C ILE A 2 -9.01 22.78 -12.05
N ALA A 3 -10.00 22.00 -12.47
CA ALA A 3 -10.13 20.63 -12.00
C ALA A 3 -9.01 19.84 -12.67
N THR A 4 -7.87 19.71 -11.99
CA THR A 4 -6.84 18.78 -12.41
C THR A 4 -7.49 17.41 -12.42
N THR A 5 -7.71 16.86 -13.61
CA THR A 5 -8.14 15.47 -13.81
C THR A 5 -7.09 14.60 -13.12
N ALA A 6 -7.33 14.23 -11.86
CA ALA A 6 -6.46 13.29 -11.17
C ALA A 6 -6.49 12.03 -12.03
N ALA A 7 -5.36 11.74 -12.68
CA ALA A 7 -5.20 10.56 -13.51
C ALA A 7 -5.74 9.35 -12.75
N LEU A 8 -6.40 8.42 -13.43
CA LEU A 8 -6.96 7.22 -12.81
C LEU A 8 -5.92 6.58 -11.86
N PRO A 9 -6.34 6.14 -10.65
CA PRO A 9 -5.41 5.52 -9.72
C PRO A 9 -4.79 4.29 -10.37
N HIS A 10 -3.47 4.20 -10.39
CA HIS A 10 -2.78 3.01 -10.92
C HIS A 10 -3.04 1.78 -10.07
N LEU A 11 -3.37 1.97 -8.79
CA LEU A 11 -3.55 0.89 -7.84
C LEU A 11 -4.94 0.96 -7.21
N TYR A 12 -5.62 -0.19 -7.11
CA TYR A 12 -6.93 -0.32 -6.52
C TYR A 12 -6.87 -1.02 -5.15
N LYS A 13 -7.93 -0.83 -4.37
CA LYS A 13 -8.16 -1.51 -3.10
C LYS A 13 -8.12 -3.03 -3.29
N GLY A 14 -7.45 -3.72 -2.38
CA GLY A 14 -7.31 -5.17 -2.38
C GLY A 14 -6.10 -5.70 -3.15
N GLN A 15 -5.36 -4.85 -3.86
CA GLN A 15 -4.14 -5.29 -4.53
C GLN A 15 -2.99 -5.43 -3.53
N LYS A 16 -2.20 -6.50 -3.70
CA LYS A 16 -0.91 -6.64 -3.02
C LYS A 16 0.11 -5.75 -3.70
N VAL A 17 0.87 -5.04 -2.89
CA VAL A 17 1.94 -4.13 -3.32
C VAL A 17 3.19 -4.37 -2.50
N ASN A 18 4.34 -4.19 -3.14
CA ASN A 18 5.64 -4.15 -2.51
C ASN A 18 6.07 -2.70 -2.36
N PHE A 19 6.78 -2.42 -1.27
CA PHE A 19 7.34 -1.12 -0.98
C PHE A 19 8.61 -1.29 -0.14
N LEU A 20 9.31 -0.18 0.06
CA LEU A 20 10.55 -0.19 0.85
C LEU A 20 10.19 -0.44 2.33
N GLY A 21 10.46 -1.66 2.81
CA GLY A 21 10.11 -2.10 4.17
C GLY A 21 9.19 -3.32 4.22
N GLY A 22 8.63 -3.78 3.10
CA GLY A 22 7.86 -5.01 3.06
C GLY A 22 6.84 -5.07 1.92
N SER A 23 5.83 -5.91 2.11
CA SER A 23 4.66 -5.97 1.24
C SER A 23 3.38 -5.82 2.07
N GLY A 24 2.32 -5.39 1.41
CA GLY A 24 1.02 -5.22 2.05
C GLY A 24 -0.10 -5.11 1.02
N THR A 25 -1.31 -4.89 1.51
CA THR A 25 -2.52 -4.82 0.71
C THR A 25 -3.12 -3.43 0.78
N ILE A 26 -3.48 -2.84 -0.37
CA ILE A 26 -4.11 -1.52 -0.40
C ILE A 26 -5.49 -1.59 0.25
N LYS A 27 -5.71 -0.82 1.32
CA LYS A 27 -7.01 -0.67 1.99
C LYS A 27 -7.84 0.47 1.42
N SER A 28 -7.20 1.58 1.12
CA SER A 28 -7.82 2.80 0.61
C SER A 28 -6.81 3.63 -0.15
N TYR A 29 -7.29 4.52 -1.01
CA TYR A 29 -6.46 5.48 -1.73
C TYR A 29 -7.19 6.81 -1.86
N HIS A 30 -6.44 7.90 -1.84
CA HIS A 30 -6.99 9.25 -2.01
C HIS A 30 -6.10 10.07 -2.95
N PRO A 31 -6.70 10.93 -3.78
CA PRO A 31 -5.93 11.82 -4.64
C PRO A 31 -5.21 12.85 -3.77
N GLU A 32 -3.96 13.10 -4.11
CA GLU A 32 -3.12 14.17 -3.54
C GLU A 32 -2.62 15.06 -4.69
N ALA A 33 -2.15 16.28 -4.42
CA ALA A 33 -1.89 17.31 -5.44
C ALA A 33 -0.92 16.85 -6.56
N GLY A 34 -1.45 16.21 -7.61
CA GLY A 34 -0.68 15.61 -8.71
C GLY A 34 -0.24 14.16 -8.50
N SER A 35 -0.65 13.49 -7.43
CA SER A 35 -0.31 12.09 -7.13
C SER A 35 -1.46 11.36 -6.42
N TRP A 36 -1.21 10.14 -5.97
CA TRP A 36 -2.12 9.36 -5.15
C TRP A 36 -1.40 8.88 -3.90
N SER A 37 -2.11 8.94 -2.78
CA SER A 37 -1.67 8.42 -1.49
C SER A 37 -2.50 7.19 -1.17
N TYR A 38 -1.82 6.14 -0.70
CA TYR A 38 -2.35 4.80 -0.55
C TYR A 38 -2.14 4.33 0.88
N LEU A 39 -3.22 3.92 1.53
CA LEU A 39 -3.15 3.23 2.81
C LEU A 39 -2.92 1.75 2.55
N VAL A 40 -1.75 1.25 2.95
CA VAL A 40 -1.33 -0.13 2.76
C VAL A 40 -1.33 -0.82 4.11
N GLU A 41 -2.08 -1.92 4.21
CA GLU A 41 -2.09 -2.78 5.39
C GLU A 41 -1.09 -3.92 5.21
N MET A 42 -0.12 -4.01 6.12
CA MET A 42 0.85 -5.09 6.17
C MET A 42 0.25 -6.34 6.79
N GLU A 43 0.73 -7.51 6.37
CA GLU A 43 0.35 -8.78 6.99
C GLU A 43 0.81 -8.77 8.47
N MET A 44 -0.12 -9.01 9.39
CA MET A 44 0.18 -9.02 10.82
C MET A 44 1.08 -10.21 11.12
N GLY A 45 2.33 -9.94 11.50
CA GLY A 45 3.24 -10.96 12.02
C GLY A 45 2.76 -11.56 13.34
N PRO A 46 3.42 -12.63 13.83
CA PRO A 46 3.09 -13.21 15.13
C PRO A 46 3.18 -12.14 16.22
N GLU A 47 2.30 -12.24 17.22
CA GLU A 47 2.28 -11.31 18.35
C GLU A 47 3.67 -11.27 19.00
N PRO A 48 4.31 -10.08 19.13
CA PRO A 48 5.60 -9.98 19.76
C PRO A 48 5.50 -10.37 21.23
N GLU A 49 6.59 -10.94 21.74
CA GLU A 49 6.81 -11.21 23.15
C GLU A 49 6.56 -9.92 23.95
N MET A 50 5.77 -10.00 25.03
CA MET A 50 5.28 -8.85 25.82
C MET A 50 6.29 -7.70 25.93
N GLY A 51 5.85 -6.48 25.57
CA GLY A 51 6.63 -5.24 25.80
C GLY A 51 6.76 -4.31 24.60
N ARG A 52 6.32 -4.71 23.41
CA ARG A 52 6.27 -3.82 22.23
C ARG A 52 4.92 -3.11 22.14
N ILE A 53 4.90 -1.80 22.36
CA ILE A 53 3.70 -0.98 22.18
C ILE A 53 3.64 -0.55 20.71
N GLY A 54 2.74 -1.17 19.94
CA GLY A 54 2.40 -0.74 18.59
C GLY A 54 2.37 -1.88 17.57
N TYR A 55 1.17 -2.26 17.13
CA TYR A 55 0.95 -3.00 15.90
C TYR A 55 0.61 -1.99 14.80
N GLU A 56 1.60 -1.22 14.36
CA GLU A 56 1.45 -0.39 13.17
C GLU A 56 1.28 -1.32 11.97
N THR A 57 0.02 -1.66 11.69
CA THR A 57 -0.41 -2.62 10.67
C THR A 57 -0.80 -1.93 9.38
N ALA A 58 -0.90 -0.59 9.39
CA ALA A 58 -1.22 0.20 8.22
C ALA A 58 -0.25 1.37 8.07
N ILE A 59 0.22 1.60 6.85
CA ILE A 59 1.17 2.66 6.50
C ILE A 59 0.58 3.47 5.34
N LEU A 60 0.73 4.79 5.40
CA LEU A 60 0.36 5.67 4.30
C LEU A 60 1.57 5.92 3.40
N LEU A 61 1.47 5.55 2.13
CA LEU A 61 2.55 5.63 1.15
C LEU A 61 2.11 6.38 -0.10
N SER A 62 3.06 7.07 -0.74
CA SER A 62 2.82 7.73 -2.01
C SER A 62 2.82 6.71 -3.15
N GLN A 63 2.16 7.03 -4.27
CA GLN A 63 2.16 6.17 -5.46
C GLN A 63 3.56 5.75 -5.92
N ALA A 64 4.54 6.64 -5.79
CA ALA A 64 5.92 6.42 -6.23
C ALA A 64 6.66 5.35 -5.41
N ASP A 65 6.22 5.09 -4.18
CA ASP A 65 6.82 4.13 -3.26
C ASP A 65 6.22 2.71 -3.39
N LEU A 66 5.17 2.56 -4.22
CA LEU A 66 4.44 1.31 -4.38
C LEU A 66 4.71 0.66 -5.73
N ILE A 67 4.98 -0.65 -5.68
CA ILE A 67 5.12 -1.52 -6.84
C ILE A 67 4.04 -2.60 -6.75
N LEU A 68 3.33 -2.89 -7.85
CA LEU A 68 2.37 -3.99 -7.90
C LEU A 68 3.09 -5.32 -7.65
N GLN A 69 2.59 -6.13 -6.71
CA GLN A 69 3.04 -7.49 -6.56
C GLN A 69 2.36 -8.34 -7.63
N GLU A 70 3.06 -8.59 -8.75
CA GLU A 70 2.61 -9.58 -9.72
C GLU A 70 2.84 -10.97 -9.13
N ASP A 71 1.75 -11.70 -8.89
CA ASP A 71 1.81 -13.11 -8.50
C ASP A 71 2.31 -13.92 -9.70
N ASN A 72 3.63 -13.98 -9.84
CA ASN A 72 4.26 -14.84 -10.85
C ASN A 72 4.30 -16.28 -10.31
N SER A 73 3.12 -16.88 -10.15
CA SER A 73 2.96 -18.32 -9.96
C SER A 73 3.32 -19.07 -11.25
N LEU A 74 4.58 -19.02 -11.66
CA LEU A 74 5.14 -19.99 -12.60
C LEU A 74 5.34 -21.30 -11.85
N SER A 75 4.32 -22.15 -11.97
CA SER A 75 4.36 -23.59 -11.71
C SER A 75 5.67 -24.22 -12.22
N ALA A 76 6.40 -24.90 -11.33
CA ALA A 76 7.34 -25.96 -11.68
C ALA A 76 7.43 -26.96 -10.52
#